data_AF-A0A0M4E643-F1
#
_entry.id   AF-A0A0M4E643-F1
#
_cell.length_a   1.000
_cell.length_b   1.000
_cell.length_c   1.000
_cell.angle_alpha   90.00
_cell.angle_beta   90.00
_cell.angle_gamma   90.00
#
_symmetry.space_group_name_H-M   'P 1'
#
loop_
_entity.id
_entity.type
_entity.pdbx_description
1 polymer ?
#
loop_
_entity_poly.entity_id
_entity_poly.type
_entity_poly.pdbx_seq_one_letter_code
_entity_poly.pdbx_strand_id
1 'polypeptide(L)'
;MFLMEWNIPHELLTLKLAVGVLSIVFLQLSVLLVTMHFHLSVAFIYRAVWIINRELLELVYQLNARQAIELTRVRQLHALYSRLLQLNTRLLAIYDYPMVLFTFTILAVNIIAVYYYIVFTISLKQEITFVLLAGFLQALAINFLDFWSCISICELAERASRGTSMILKLFSTITLLDVSLNRCLEDFAMFCCHRRLRFLHCGLYYVNNAMGFRMLILGTLSILCMQLGYMLFTIHFHLSVALIYRAVWIINRELLELAHQLNSRQTIEFTRVRQLHALYSRILQLNTRLTGIYDLPMALFTFMILTANIIAVYYFIVFTISLKQEITVMLLLGFVLTLVVNILDFWSCISICELAERASRGTSMILKLFSTITLLDVRLNHCLDDFAMFCSLRRLRFLYCGLYYVNNAMGFRMLVSCVLYLLWLVQYDFRNL
;
A
#
# COMPACT_ATOMS: atom_id res chain seq x y z
N MET A 1 21.42 14.10 17.84
CA MET A 1 22.89 14.16 17.74
C MET A 1 23.57 13.88 16.37
N PHE A 2 22.88 13.78 15.23
CA PHE A 2 23.55 13.59 13.91
C PHE A 2 23.90 14.93 13.23
N LEU A 3 23.80 16.02 13.99
CA LEU A 3 23.95 17.40 13.52
C LEU A 3 25.06 18.17 14.27
N MET A 4 25.81 17.51 15.16
CA MET A 4 26.91 18.13 15.92
C MET A 4 28.29 17.92 15.28
N GLU A 5 28.46 16.92 14.38
CA GLU A 5 29.70 16.76 13.60
C GLU A 5 29.82 17.79 12.46
N TRP A 6 28.72 18.46 12.13
CA TRP A 6 28.75 19.69 11.37
C TRP A 6 28.65 20.77 12.42
N ASN A 7 29.63 21.67 12.47
CA ASN A 7 29.79 22.74 13.45
C ASN A 7 28.64 23.77 13.37
N ILE A 8 27.42 23.31 13.62
CA ILE A 8 26.16 23.98 13.42
C ILE A 8 25.78 24.54 14.80
N PRO A 9 25.71 25.87 14.96
CA PRO A 9 25.48 26.49 16.26
C PRO A 9 24.17 26.00 16.88
N HIS A 10 24.13 25.89 18.22
CA HIS A 10 22.95 25.44 18.98
C HIS A 10 21.67 26.21 18.61
N GLU A 11 21.81 27.50 18.26
CA GLU A 11 20.73 28.34 17.73
C GLU A 11 20.17 27.84 16.40
N LEU A 12 21.00 27.24 15.54
CA LEU A 12 20.55 26.67 14.26
C LEU A 12 19.87 25.30 14.45
N LEU A 13 20.17 24.57 15.53
CA LEU A 13 19.51 23.30 15.88
C LEU A 13 18.12 23.55 16.47
N THR A 14 18.00 24.52 17.40
CA THR A 14 16.70 24.97 17.90
C THR A 14 15.87 25.60 16.79
N LEU A 15 16.49 26.36 15.89
CA LEU A 15 15.84 26.87 14.69
C LEU A 15 15.39 25.74 13.76
N LYS A 16 16.20 24.71 13.50
CA LYS A 16 15.79 23.56 12.65
C LYS A 16 14.67 22.73 13.26
N LEU A 17 14.72 22.47 14.57
CA LEU A 17 13.65 21.78 15.29
C LEU A 17 12.37 22.63 15.30
N ALA A 18 12.49 23.93 15.58
CA ALA A 18 11.39 24.88 15.56
C ALA A 18 10.80 24.97 14.14
N VAL A 19 11.62 25.07 13.10
CA VAL A 19 11.19 25.05 11.69
C VAL A 19 10.52 23.73 11.35
N GLY A 20 11.03 22.59 11.82
CA GLY A 20 10.40 21.27 11.62
C GLY A 20 9.02 21.17 12.27
N VAL A 21 8.90 21.56 13.55
CA VAL A 21 7.62 21.61 14.28
C VAL A 21 6.66 22.60 13.62
N LEU A 22 7.13 23.80 13.28
CA LEU A 22 6.35 24.83 12.61
C LEU A 22 5.86 24.33 11.24
N SER A 23 6.71 23.61 10.49
CA SER A 23 6.35 23.03 9.19
C SER A 23 5.26 21.96 9.32
N ILE A 24 5.35 21.10 10.34
CA ILE A 24 4.32 20.09 10.63
C ILE A 24 3.00 20.78 11.04
N VAL A 25 3.07 21.81 11.89
CA VAL A 25 1.90 22.59 12.29
C VAL A 25 1.28 23.31 11.10
N PHE A 26 2.06 23.92 10.21
CA PHE A 26 1.57 24.55 8.98
C PHE A 26 0.96 23.54 8.02
N LEU A 27 1.58 22.37 7.86
CA LEU A 27 1.03 21.29 7.05
C LEU A 27 -0.32 20.84 7.61
N GLN A 28 -0.42 20.61 8.92
CA GLN A 28 -1.67 20.19 9.54
C GLN A 28 -2.75 21.27 9.50
N LEU A 29 -2.38 22.53 9.68
CA LEU A 29 -3.27 23.67 9.50
C LEU A 29 -3.78 23.76 8.07
N SER A 30 -2.92 23.52 7.07
CA SER A 30 -3.30 23.54 5.66
C SER A 30 -4.31 22.45 5.33
N VAL A 31 -4.14 21.25 5.87
CA VAL A 31 -5.07 20.13 5.73
C VAL A 31 -6.41 20.45 6.39
N LEU A 32 -6.39 20.95 7.63
CA LEU A 32 -7.60 21.36 8.34
C LEU A 32 -8.36 22.48 7.60
N LEU A 33 -7.65 23.44 7.00
CA LEU A 33 -8.28 24.53 6.25
C LEU A 33 -8.97 24.02 4.98
N VAL A 34 -8.34 23.08 4.25
CA VAL A 34 -8.94 22.43 3.08
C VAL A 34 -10.20 21.66 3.47
N THR A 35 -10.14 20.88 4.55
CA THR A 35 -11.29 20.12 5.08
C THR A 35 -12.41 21.06 5.55
N MET A 36 -12.08 22.13 6.27
CA MET A 36 -13.04 23.13 6.70
C MET A 36 -13.73 23.81 5.51
N HIS A 37 -12.98 24.17 4.46
CA HIS A 37 -13.55 24.78 3.27
C HIS A 37 -14.51 23.83 2.55
N PHE A 38 -14.16 22.55 2.46
CA PHE A 38 -15.07 21.52 1.94
C PHE A 38 -16.35 21.42 2.79
N HIS A 39 -16.22 21.30 4.11
CA HIS A 39 -17.37 21.24 5.02
C HIS A 39 -18.28 22.45 4.91
N LEU A 40 -17.71 23.65 4.88
CA LEU A 40 -18.45 24.89 4.72
C LEU A 40 -19.23 24.89 3.41
N SER A 41 -18.60 24.45 2.32
CA SER A 41 -19.22 24.40 1.00
C SER A 41 -20.38 23.39 0.95
N VAL A 42 -20.23 22.21 1.56
CA VAL A 42 -21.32 21.23 1.67
C VAL A 42 -22.44 21.74 2.58
N ALA A 43 -22.11 22.43 3.68
CA ALA A 43 -23.09 23.06 4.56
C ALA A 43 -23.89 24.17 3.85
N PHE A 44 -23.27 24.93 2.95
CA PHE A 44 -23.98 25.89 2.10
C PHE A 44 -24.95 25.20 1.13
N ILE A 45 -24.52 24.12 0.48
CA ILE A 45 -25.41 23.32 -0.38
C ILE A 45 -26.58 22.77 0.43
N TYR A 46 -26.32 22.20 1.61
CA TYR A 46 -27.36 21.74 2.54
C TYR A 46 -28.35 22.86 2.88
N ARG A 47 -27.86 24.02 3.30
CA ARG A 47 -28.71 25.17 3.67
C ARG A 47 -29.58 25.61 2.50
N ALA A 48 -29.04 25.67 1.30
CA ALA A 48 -29.80 26.05 0.10
C ALA A 48 -30.89 25.00 -0.24
N VAL A 49 -30.57 23.71 -0.16
CA VAL A 49 -31.56 22.63 -0.33
C VAL A 49 -32.63 22.68 0.76
N TRP A 50 -32.26 22.98 2.00
CA TRP A 50 -33.21 23.13 3.10
C TRP A 50 -34.20 24.28 2.87
N ILE A 51 -33.73 25.42 2.37
CA ILE A 51 -34.60 26.55 1.99
C ILE A 51 -35.56 26.14 0.88
N ILE A 52 -35.09 25.44 -0.16
CA ILE A 52 -35.96 24.92 -1.24
C ILE A 52 -37.04 24.00 -0.67
N ASN A 53 -36.67 23.10 0.24
CA ASN A 53 -37.62 22.19 0.88
C ASN A 53 -38.68 22.94 1.67
N ARG A 54 -38.28 23.98 2.43
CA ARG A 54 -39.21 24.81 3.20
C ARG A 54 -40.18 25.54 2.29
N GLU A 55 -39.69 26.14 1.21
CA GLU A 55 -40.51 26.82 0.20
C GLU A 55 -41.48 25.87 -0.49
N LEU A 56 -41.02 24.69 -0.92
CA LEU A 56 -41.88 23.66 -1.50
C LEU A 56 -42.98 23.23 -0.52
N LEU A 57 -42.66 23.11 0.76
CA LEU A 57 -43.61 22.70 1.78
C LEU A 57 -44.64 23.80 2.09
N GLU A 58 -44.24 25.07 2.04
CA GLU A 58 -45.15 26.21 2.10
C GLU A 58 -46.11 26.24 0.91
N LEU A 59 -45.63 25.95 -0.30
CA LEU A 59 -46.47 25.81 -1.49
C LEU A 59 -47.48 24.65 -1.34
N VAL A 60 -47.11 23.53 -0.73
CA VAL A 60 -48.07 22.45 -0.40
C VAL A 60 -49.18 22.97 0.52
N TYR A 61 -48.84 23.74 1.56
CA TYR A 61 -49.83 24.31 2.47
C TYR A 61 -50.77 25.31 1.78
N GLN A 62 -50.23 26.17 0.91
CA GLN A 62 -51.03 27.14 0.15
C GLN A 62 -52.01 26.45 -0.81
N LEU A 63 -51.58 25.38 -1.50
CA LEU A 63 -52.47 24.55 -2.33
C LEU A 63 -53.57 23.88 -1.51
N ASN A 64 -53.25 23.34 -0.35
CA ASN A 64 -54.25 22.75 0.55
C ASN A 64 -55.26 23.80 1.05
N ALA A 65 -54.83 25.06 1.21
CA ALA A 65 -55.70 26.19 1.51
C ALA A 65 -56.43 26.77 0.28
N ARG A 66 -56.32 26.12 -0.90
CA ARG A 66 -56.91 26.53 -2.20
C ARG A 66 -56.45 27.90 -2.70
N GLN A 67 -55.23 28.32 -2.36
CA GLN A 67 -54.62 29.53 -2.91
C GLN A 67 -53.95 29.23 -4.27
N ALA A 68 -54.00 30.22 -5.17
CA ALA A 68 -53.35 30.11 -6.48
C ALA A 68 -51.82 30.17 -6.33
N ILE A 69 -51.12 29.27 -7.03
CA ILE A 69 -49.65 29.22 -7.04
C ILE A 69 -49.11 29.72 -8.37
N GLU A 70 -48.10 30.58 -8.30
CA GLU A 70 -47.36 30.99 -9.49
C GLU A 70 -46.41 29.90 -9.99
N LEU A 71 -46.63 29.45 -11.23
CA LEU A 71 -45.78 28.50 -11.95
C LEU A 71 -44.31 28.95 -12.04
N THR A 72 -44.06 30.25 -12.09
CA THR A 72 -42.73 30.87 -12.12
C THR A 72 -41.90 30.51 -10.89
N ARG A 73 -42.52 30.47 -9.70
CA ARG A 73 -41.85 30.15 -8.43
C ARG A 73 -41.37 28.71 -8.40
N VAL A 74 -42.18 27.75 -8.87
CA VAL A 74 -41.78 26.34 -8.98
C VAL A 74 -40.65 26.14 -9.99
N ARG A 75 -40.69 26.83 -11.14
CA ARG A 75 -39.61 26.79 -12.13
C ARG A 75 -38.30 27.36 -11.58
N GLN A 76 -38.36 28.44 -10.81
CA GLN A 76 -37.19 29.03 -10.16
C GLN A 76 -36.57 28.07 -9.14
N LEU A 77 -37.39 27.40 -8.32
CA LEU A 77 -36.92 26.39 -7.36
C LEU A 77 -36.25 25.20 -8.07
N HIS A 78 -36.83 24.71 -9.17
CA HIS A 78 -36.24 23.65 -9.98
C HIS A 78 -34.90 24.09 -10.59
N ALA A 79 -34.82 25.30 -11.17
CA ALA A 79 -33.60 25.84 -11.74
C ALA A 79 -32.49 26.02 -10.68
N LEU A 80 -32.85 26.49 -9.49
CA LEU A 80 -31.94 26.66 -8.37
C LEU A 80 -31.40 25.31 -7.88
N TYR A 81 -32.28 24.31 -7.74
CA TYR A 81 -31.87 22.94 -7.38
C TYR A 81 -30.93 22.33 -8.43
N SER A 82 -31.22 22.51 -9.73
CA SER A 82 -30.36 22.04 -10.82
C SER A 82 -28.97 22.66 -10.77
N ARG A 83 -28.88 23.98 -10.52
CA ARG A 83 -27.60 24.68 -10.34
C ARG A 83 -26.83 24.20 -9.10
N LEU A 84 -27.51 23.96 -7.98
CA LEU A 84 -26.88 23.40 -6.78
C LEU A 84 -26.29 22.02 -7.04
N LEU A 85 -26.97 21.18 -7.82
CA LEU A 85 -26.49 19.85 -8.15
C LEU A 85 -25.26 19.91 -9.07
N GLN A 86 -25.22 20.84 -10.03
CA GLN A 86 -24.03 21.10 -10.84
C GLN A 86 -22.86 21.63 -10.00
N LEU A 87 -23.13 22.54 -9.06
CA LEU A 87 -22.12 23.05 -8.12
C LEU A 87 -21.54 21.90 -7.29
N ASN A 88 -22.37 21.00 -6.79
CA ASN A 88 -21.94 19.82 -6.07
C ASN A 88 -21.02 18.92 -6.91
N THR A 89 -21.35 18.66 -8.18
CA THR A 89 -20.49 17.86 -9.07
C THR A 89 -19.13 18.52 -9.28
N ARG A 90 -19.08 19.85 -9.45
CA ARG A 90 -17.82 20.59 -9.57
C ARG A 90 -17.01 20.57 -8.27
N LEU A 91 -17.69 20.69 -7.13
CA LEU A 91 -17.08 20.61 -5.82
C LEU A 91 -16.41 19.24 -5.60
N LEU A 92 -17.11 18.15 -5.89
CA LEU A 92 -16.55 16.80 -5.83
C LEU A 92 -15.32 16.66 -6.72
N ALA A 93 -15.37 17.14 -7.96
CA ALA A 93 -14.21 17.08 -8.86
C ALA A 93 -12.96 17.80 -8.32
N ILE A 94 -13.12 18.88 -7.54
CA ILE A 94 -12.01 19.63 -6.95
C ILE A 94 -11.49 18.93 -5.69
N TYR A 95 -12.38 18.43 -4.84
CA TYR A 95 -12.03 17.92 -3.50
C TYR A 95 -11.88 16.39 -3.44
N ASP A 96 -12.07 15.68 -4.54
CA ASP A 96 -12.01 14.22 -4.58
C ASP A 96 -10.68 13.66 -4.05
N TYR A 97 -9.54 14.05 -4.63
CA TYR A 97 -8.24 13.57 -4.16
C TYR A 97 -7.88 14.04 -2.74
N PRO A 98 -8.04 15.34 -2.39
CA PRO A 98 -7.76 15.80 -1.03
C PRO A 98 -8.56 15.07 0.05
N MET A 99 -9.87 14.83 -0.16
CA MET A 99 -10.72 14.19 0.84
C MET A 99 -10.42 12.69 1.00
N VAL A 100 -10.03 11.99 -0.07
CA VAL A 100 -9.57 10.60 0.01
C VAL A 100 -8.26 10.51 0.78
N LEU A 101 -7.30 11.36 0.45
CA LEU A 101 -6.01 11.38 1.13
C LEU A 101 -6.16 11.73 2.62
N PHE A 102 -6.99 12.73 2.93
CA PHE A 102 -7.34 13.11 4.30
C PHE A 102 -7.93 11.95 5.09
N THR A 103 -8.93 11.27 4.51
CA THR A 103 -9.60 10.13 5.15
C THR A 103 -8.63 8.99 5.44
N PHE A 104 -7.78 8.64 4.46
CA PHE A 104 -6.78 7.59 4.61
C PHE A 104 -5.72 7.96 5.66
N THR A 105 -5.28 9.22 5.67
CA THR A 105 -4.28 9.72 6.61
C THR A 105 -4.80 9.69 8.05
N ILE A 106 -6.04 10.11 8.30
CA ILE A 106 -6.65 10.04 9.64
C ILE A 106 -6.73 8.59 10.12
N LEU A 107 -7.17 7.66 9.26
CA LEU A 107 -7.27 6.26 9.61
C LEU A 107 -5.89 5.66 9.95
N ALA A 108 -4.87 5.96 9.13
CA ALA A 108 -3.51 5.52 9.36
C ALA A 108 -2.94 6.09 10.67
N VAL A 109 -3.12 7.39 10.92
CA VAL A 109 -2.66 8.05 12.16
C VAL A 109 -3.34 7.44 13.39
N ASN A 110 -4.64 7.11 13.32
CA ASN A 110 -5.33 6.47 14.45
C ASN A 110 -4.78 5.07 14.75
N ILE A 111 -4.51 4.26 13.72
CA ILE A 111 -3.90 2.93 13.89
C ILE A 111 -2.50 3.06 14.50
N ILE A 112 -1.69 3.98 13.97
CA ILE A 112 -0.33 4.25 14.45
C ILE A 112 -0.37 4.76 15.90
N ALA A 113 -1.28 5.67 16.24
CA ALA A 113 -1.41 6.21 17.58
C ALA A 113 -1.79 5.13 18.60
N VAL A 114 -2.77 4.27 18.28
CA VAL A 114 -3.15 3.13 19.13
C VAL A 114 -1.99 2.15 19.29
N TYR A 115 -1.26 1.86 18.21
CA TYR A 115 -0.07 1.03 18.27
C TYR A 115 1.00 1.62 19.19
N TYR A 116 1.33 2.91 19.04
CA TYR A 116 2.27 3.59 19.93
C TYR A 116 1.79 3.63 21.37
N TYR A 117 0.49 3.82 21.62
CA TYR A 117 -0.08 3.77 22.96
C TYR A 117 0.06 2.38 23.60
N ILE A 118 -0.26 1.32 22.86
CA ILE A 118 -0.07 -0.08 23.31
C ILE A 118 1.41 -0.32 23.64
N VAL A 119 2.31 0.11 22.75
CA VAL A 119 3.76 0.02 22.97
C VAL A 119 4.18 0.86 24.18
N PHE A 120 3.57 2.01 24.43
CA PHE A 120 3.93 2.89 25.55
C PHE A 120 3.39 2.39 26.90
N THR A 121 2.25 1.71 26.91
CA THR A 121 1.56 1.29 28.15
C THR A 121 1.85 -0.16 28.52
N ILE A 122 1.67 -1.06 27.56
CA ILE A 122 1.80 -2.51 27.78
C ILE A 122 3.24 -2.92 27.65
N SER A 123 3.88 -2.45 26.58
CA SER A 123 5.32 -2.64 26.50
C SER A 123 5.91 -1.72 27.57
N LEU A 124 5.90 -0.38 27.42
CA LEU A 124 6.82 0.47 28.18
C LEU A 124 6.53 0.64 29.68
N LYS A 125 5.55 -0.04 30.29
CA LYS A 125 5.22 -0.03 31.75
C LYS A 125 5.37 1.34 32.46
N GLN A 126 5.36 2.45 31.72
CA GLN A 126 5.59 3.78 32.26
C GLN A 126 4.26 4.19 32.84
N GLU A 127 4.28 4.75 34.04
CA GLU A 127 3.09 5.38 34.56
C GLU A 127 2.67 6.47 33.59
N ILE A 128 1.49 6.27 33.00
CA ILE A 128 0.92 7.25 32.10
C ILE A 128 0.65 8.47 32.97
N THR A 129 1.45 9.51 32.81
CA THR A 129 1.10 10.80 33.39
C THR A 129 -0.29 11.16 32.88
N PHE A 130 -1.15 11.67 33.76
CA PHE A 130 -2.51 12.06 33.39
C PHE A 130 -2.54 12.95 32.14
N VAL A 131 -1.51 13.80 31.98
CA VAL A 131 -1.31 14.68 30.82
C VAL A 131 -1.11 13.89 29.52
N LEU A 132 -0.30 12.83 29.51
CA LEU A 132 -0.07 12.02 28.32
C LEU A 132 -1.31 11.19 27.95
N LEU A 133 -1.99 10.63 28.94
CA LEU A 133 -3.26 9.90 28.73
C LEU A 133 -4.32 10.83 28.15
N ALA A 134 -4.47 12.01 28.75
CA ALA A 134 -5.41 13.02 28.31
C ALA A 134 -5.07 13.50 26.89
N GLY A 135 -3.79 13.74 26.58
CA GLY A 135 -3.33 14.13 25.25
C GLY A 135 -3.59 13.06 24.18
N PHE A 136 -3.35 11.78 24.51
CA PHE A 136 -3.66 10.66 23.62
C PHE A 136 -5.16 10.52 23.34
N LEU A 137 -5.98 10.51 24.40
CA LEU A 137 -7.43 10.45 24.28
C LEU A 137 -7.98 11.66 23.52
N GLN A 138 -7.42 12.85 23.75
CA GLN A 138 -7.77 14.06 23.03
C GLN A 138 -7.44 13.96 21.55
N ALA A 139 -6.22 13.52 21.18
CA ALA A 139 -5.82 13.39 19.79
C ALA A 139 -6.68 12.38 19.03
N LEU A 140 -6.97 11.24 19.67
CA LEU A 140 -7.82 10.19 19.11
C LEU A 140 -9.26 10.70 18.98
N ALA A 141 -9.79 11.38 20.01
CA ALA A 141 -11.11 12.00 19.96
C ALA A 141 -11.23 13.04 18.85
N ILE A 142 -10.24 13.93 18.67
CA ILE A 142 -10.23 14.93 17.61
C ILE A 142 -10.29 14.25 16.23
N ASN A 143 -9.42 13.26 15.99
CA ASN A 143 -9.40 12.55 14.71
C ASN A 143 -10.73 11.81 14.41
N PHE A 144 -11.34 11.19 15.43
CA PHE A 144 -12.65 10.56 15.29
C PHE A 144 -13.76 11.59 15.04
N LEU A 145 -13.73 12.72 15.75
CA LEU A 145 -14.69 13.80 15.56
C LEU A 145 -14.56 14.43 14.17
N ASP A 146 -13.36 14.65 13.67
CA ASP A 146 -13.10 15.21 12.34
C ASP A 146 -13.59 14.26 11.24
N PHE A 147 -13.27 12.97 11.36
CA PHE A 147 -13.77 11.95 10.44
C PHE A 147 -15.30 11.85 10.47
N TRP A 148 -15.90 11.84 11.66
CA TRP A 148 -17.35 11.76 11.83
C TRP A 148 -18.07 13.03 11.36
N SER A 149 -17.47 14.20 11.54
CA SER A 149 -17.98 15.48 11.05
C SER A 149 -18.07 15.49 9.53
N CYS A 150 -17.04 14.95 8.85
CA CYS A 150 -17.06 14.78 7.41
C CYS A 150 -18.22 13.91 6.94
N ILE A 151 -18.43 12.77 7.58
CA ILE A 151 -19.55 11.88 7.25
C ILE A 151 -20.89 12.56 7.51
N SER A 152 -21.02 13.19 8.68
CA SER A 152 -22.27 13.79 9.14
C SER A 152 -22.75 14.93 8.23
N ILE A 153 -21.85 15.80 7.79
CA ILE A 153 -22.20 16.95 6.93
C ILE A 153 -22.64 16.48 5.52
N CYS A 154 -21.92 15.51 4.94
CA CYS A 154 -22.30 14.92 3.66
C CYS A 154 -23.65 14.18 3.74
N GLU A 155 -23.87 13.41 4.80
CA GLU A 155 -25.12 12.69 5.01
C GLU A 155 -26.30 13.64 5.26
N LEU A 156 -26.08 14.74 5.99
CA LEU A 156 -27.10 15.76 6.22
C LEU A 156 -27.55 16.40 4.90
N ALA A 157 -26.61 16.76 4.02
CA ALA A 157 -26.91 17.29 2.69
C ALA A 157 -27.66 16.28 1.81
N GLU A 158 -27.25 15.01 1.83
CA GLU A 158 -27.92 13.95 1.08
C GLU A 158 -29.36 13.69 1.61
N ARG A 159 -29.54 13.62 2.93
CA ARG A 159 -30.87 13.45 3.55
C ARG A 159 -31.80 14.60 3.20
N ALA A 160 -31.31 15.84 3.21
CA ALA A 160 -32.10 17.01 2.79
C ALA A 160 -32.56 16.90 1.33
N SER A 161 -31.67 16.45 0.42
CA SER A 161 -32.01 16.19 -0.99
C SER A 161 -33.06 15.09 -1.16
N ARG A 162 -32.96 14.00 -0.39
CA ARG A 162 -34.00 12.96 -0.37
C ARG A 162 -35.34 13.50 0.12
N GLY A 163 -35.31 14.40 1.11
CA GLY A 163 -36.48 15.13 1.59
C GLY A 163 -37.20 15.90 0.48
N THR A 164 -36.46 16.55 -0.43
CA THR A 164 -37.03 17.26 -1.59
C THR A 164 -37.91 16.34 -2.44
N SER A 165 -37.42 15.14 -2.77
CA SER A 165 -38.19 14.15 -3.55
C SER A 165 -39.44 13.67 -2.81
N MET A 166 -39.36 13.51 -1.48
CA MET A 166 -40.51 13.12 -0.67
C MET A 166 -41.58 14.22 -0.62
N ILE A 167 -41.17 15.49 -0.51
CA ILE A 167 -42.09 16.64 -0.54
C ILE A 167 -42.75 16.76 -1.92
N LEU A 168 -42.00 16.59 -3.00
CA LEU A 168 -42.55 16.61 -4.35
C LEU A 168 -43.59 15.51 -4.60
N LYS A 169 -43.45 14.34 -3.95
CA LYS A 169 -44.49 13.30 -3.98
C LYS A 169 -45.81 13.73 -3.32
N LEU A 170 -45.78 14.60 -2.31
CA LEU A 170 -47.01 15.10 -1.67
C LEU A 170 -47.89 15.87 -2.66
N PHE A 171 -47.29 16.62 -3.60
CA PHE A 171 -48.06 17.32 -4.64
C PHE A 171 -48.87 16.36 -5.53
N SER A 172 -48.35 15.16 -5.81
CA SER A 172 -49.05 14.15 -6.62
C SER A 172 -50.33 13.62 -5.97
N THR A 173 -50.51 13.86 -4.67
CA THR A 173 -51.73 13.46 -3.94
C THR A 173 -52.84 14.51 -3.98
N ILE A 174 -52.56 15.72 -4.49
CA ILE A 174 -53.52 16.83 -4.57
C ILE A 174 -54.25 16.76 -5.91
N THR A 175 -55.58 16.57 -5.88
CA THR A 175 -56.41 16.26 -7.06
C THR A 175 -56.80 17.48 -7.92
N LEU A 176 -56.44 18.70 -7.51
CA LEU A 176 -56.88 19.97 -8.11
C LEU A 176 -55.67 20.85 -8.48
N LEU A 177 -54.79 20.33 -9.35
CA LEU A 177 -53.69 21.11 -9.92
C LEU A 177 -53.96 21.48 -11.38
N ASP A 178 -53.57 22.70 -11.76
CA ASP A 178 -53.47 23.10 -13.15
C ASP A 178 -52.53 22.17 -13.92
N VAL A 179 -52.91 21.81 -15.16
CA VAL A 179 -52.18 20.87 -16.01
C VAL A 179 -50.71 21.29 -16.22
N SER A 180 -50.46 22.59 -16.39
CA SER A 180 -49.11 23.14 -16.59
C SER A 180 -48.26 23.08 -15.31
N LEU A 181 -48.88 23.26 -14.15
CA LEU A 181 -48.24 23.17 -12.84
C LEU A 181 -47.93 21.73 -12.48
N ASN A 182 -48.87 20.81 -12.71
CA ASN A 182 -48.67 19.38 -12.47
C ASN A 182 -47.51 18.84 -13.30
N ARG A 183 -47.47 19.16 -14.61
CA ARG A 183 -46.35 18.75 -15.48
C ARG A 183 -45.00 19.28 -14.99
N CYS A 184 -44.95 20.54 -14.54
CA CYS A 184 -43.71 21.12 -14.02
C CYS A 184 -43.22 20.45 -12.73
N LEU A 185 -44.15 20.03 -11.86
CA LEU A 185 -43.84 19.32 -10.62
C LEU A 185 -43.42 17.87 -10.89
N GLU A 186 -44.05 17.20 -11.85
CA GLU A 186 -43.64 15.87 -12.32
C GLU A 186 -42.24 15.90 -12.93
N ASP A 187 -41.93 16.88 -13.78
CA ASP A 187 -40.59 17.07 -14.35
C ASP A 187 -39.55 17.29 -13.24
N PHE A 188 -39.88 18.11 -12.23
CA PHE A 188 -38.98 18.33 -11.09
C PHE A 188 -38.81 17.06 -10.23
N ALA A 189 -39.88 16.34 -9.96
CA ALA A 189 -39.84 15.08 -9.22
C ALA A 189 -39.01 14.02 -9.95
N MET A 190 -39.17 13.92 -11.27
CA MET A 190 -38.39 13.03 -12.12
C MET A 190 -36.91 13.42 -12.11
N PHE A 191 -36.60 14.73 -12.20
CA PHE A 191 -35.24 15.24 -12.10
C PHE A 191 -34.59 14.86 -10.76
N CYS A 192 -35.26 15.05 -9.63
CA CYS A 192 -34.78 14.66 -8.31
C CYS A 192 -34.61 13.13 -8.16
N CYS A 193 -35.48 12.35 -8.80
CA CYS A 193 -35.37 10.89 -8.80
C CYS A 193 -34.13 10.42 -9.56
N HIS A 194 -33.85 11.02 -10.72
CA HIS A 194 -32.74 10.63 -11.59
C HIS A 194 -31.39 11.21 -11.12
N ARG A 195 -31.37 12.46 -10.67
CA ARG A 195 -30.17 13.17 -10.21
C ARG A 195 -30.26 13.48 -8.72
N ARG A 196 -29.56 12.68 -7.92
CA ARG A 196 -29.47 12.82 -6.46
C ARG A 196 -28.14 13.45 -6.05
N LEU A 197 -28.17 14.25 -5.00
CA LEU A 197 -26.95 14.64 -4.29
C LEU A 197 -26.29 13.38 -3.72
N ARG A 198 -25.10 13.06 -4.20
CA ARG A 198 -24.26 11.97 -3.70
C ARG A 198 -22.84 12.48 -3.59
N PHE A 199 -22.17 12.11 -2.52
CA PHE A 199 -20.75 12.40 -2.29
C PHE A 199 -19.97 11.11 -2.55
N LEU A 200 -19.64 10.89 -3.82
CA LEU A 200 -18.82 9.76 -4.28
C LEU A 200 -17.42 10.28 -4.55
N HIS A 201 -16.45 9.90 -3.74
CA HIS A 201 -15.07 10.33 -3.94
C HIS A 201 -14.28 9.34 -4.79
N CYS A 202 -13.68 9.83 -5.88
CA CYS A 202 -12.84 9.07 -6.82
C CYS A 202 -13.49 7.78 -7.39
N GLY A 203 -14.82 7.65 -7.31
CA GLY A 203 -15.51 6.41 -7.66
C GLY A 203 -15.29 5.25 -6.69
N LEU A 204 -14.58 5.47 -5.58
CA LEU A 204 -14.16 4.42 -4.65
C LEU A 204 -15.21 4.13 -3.58
N TYR A 205 -15.78 5.18 -2.96
CA TYR A 205 -16.75 5.01 -1.88
C TYR A 205 -17.73 6.19 -1.77
N TYR A 206 -18.93 5.88 -1.30
CA TYR A 206 -19.92 6.88 -0.90
C TYR A 206 -19.70 7.27 0.56
N VAL A 207 -19.59 8.57 0.84
CA VAL A 207 -19.49 9.08 2.21
C VAL A 207 -20.85 8.95 2.90
N ASN A 208 -21.02 7.90 3.70
CA ASN A 208 -22.22 7.64 4.50
C ASN A 208 -21.87 6.97 5.85
N ASN A 209 -22.79 6.99 6.82
CA ASN A 209 -22.58 6.32 8.12
C ASN A 209 -22.22 4.82 8.01
N ALA A 210 -22.71 4.13 6.98
CA ALA A 210 -22.37 2.72 6.74
C ALA A 210 -20.90 2.54 6.32
N MET A 211 -20.29 3.53 5.66
CA MET A 211 -18.89 3.55 5.25
C MET A 211 -17.97 3.69 6.46
N GLY A 212 -18.30 4.51 7.46
CA GLY A 212 -17.45 4.73 8.63
C GLY A 212 -17.10 3.44 9.37
N PHE A 213 -18.11 2.58 9.59
CA PHE A 213 -17.91 1.26 10.22
C PHE A 213 -17.27 0.25 9.26
N ARG A 214 -17.65 0.28 7.98
CA ARG A 214 -17.05 -0.59 6.95
C ARG A 214 -15.58 -0.28 6.71
N MET A 215 -15.13 0.97 6.81
CA MET A 215 -13.74 1.34 6.56
C MET A 215 -12.76 0.78 7.60
N LEU A 216 -13.18 0.63 8.85
CA LEU A 216 -12.31 0.08 9.90
C LEU A 216 -12.11 -1.44 9.71
N ILE A 217 -13.19 -2.14 9.39
CA ILE A 217 -13.17 -3.58 9.09
C ILE A 217 -12.50 -3.84 7.72
N LEU A 218 -12.82 -3.05 6.70
CA LEU A 218 -12.24 -3.17 5.36
C LEU A 218 -10.78 -2.76 5.35
N GLY A 219 -10.37 -1.79 6.17
CA GLY A 219 -8.98 -1.35 6.32
C GLY A 219 -8.10 -2.40 6.99
N THR A 220 -8.59 -3.03 8.06
CA THR A 220 -7.88 -4.16 8.68
C THR A 220 -7.83 -5.38 7.75
N LEU A 221 -8.95 -5.71 7.11
CA LEU A 221 -9.01 -6.79 6.12
C LEU A 221 -8.12 -6.49 4.89
N SER A 222 -8.04 -5.25 4.43
CA SER A 222 -7.21 -4.87 3.27
C SER A 222 -5.73 -4.95 3.58
N ILE A 223 -5.30 -4.55 4.79
CA ILE A 223 -3.91 -4.74 5.25
C ILE A 223 -3.58 -6.24 5.30
N LEU A 224 -4.47 -7.08 5.85
CA LEU A 224 -4.29 -8.53 5.89
C LEU A 224 -4.25 -9.16 4.49
N CYS A 225 -5.13 -8.73 3.58
CA CYS A 225 -5.14 -9.19 2.19
C CYS A 225 -3.89 -8.73 1.41
N MET A 226 -3.41 -7.51 1.64
CA MET A 226 -2.15 -7.02 1.06
C MET A 226 -0.98 -7.86 1.56
N GLN A 227 -0.92 -8.14 2.87
CA GLN A 227 0.11 -8.98 3.45
C GLN A 227 0.07 -10.41 2.88
N LEU A 228 -1.13 -10.99 2.76
CA LEU A 228 -1.31 -12.32 2.16
C LEU A 228 -0.88 -12.35 0.70
N GLY A 229 -1.31 -11.36 -0.11
CA GLY A 229 -0.95 -11.25 -1.52
C GLY A 229 0.56 -11.10 -1.71
N TYR A 230 1.19 -10.37 -0.80
CA TYR A 230 2.63 -10.19 -0.76
C TYR A 230 3.38 -11.48 -0.44
N MET A 231 2.96 -12.23 0.58
CA MET A 231 3.54 -13.54 0.90
C MET A 231 3.35 -14.53 -0.25
N LEU A 232 2.19 -14.53 -0.90
CA LEU A 232 1.91 -15.35 -2.07
C LEU A 232 2.88 -15.03 -3.22
N PHE A 233 3.12 -13.73 -3.47
CA PHE A 233 4.04 -13.26 -4.49
C PHE A 233 5.48 -13.73 -4.23
N THR A 234 5.95 -13.66 -2.99
CA THR A 234 7.27 -14.18 -2.58
C THR A 234 7.37 -15.69 -2.76
N ILE A 235 6.32 -16.44 -2.39
CA ILE A 235 6.24 -17.90 -2.61
C ILE A 235 6.31 -18.23 -4.11
N HIS A 236 5.58 -17.49 -4.96
CA HIS A 236 5.62 -17.66 -6.41
C HIS A 236 7.02 -17.44 -6.99
N PHE A 237 7.72 -16.41 -6.51
CA PHE A 237 9.10 -16.16 -6.91
C PHE A 237 10.02 -17.32 -6.51
N HIS A 238 9.99 -17.73 -5.24
CA HIS A 238 10.81 -18.84 -4.74
C HIS A 238 10.55 -20.14 -5.47
N LEU A 239 9.27 -20.47 -5.71
CA LEU A 239 8.90 -21.66 -6.47
C LEU A 239 9.44 -21.60 -7.91
N SER A 240 9.34 -20.43 -8.54
CA SER A 240 9.85 -20.22 -9.91
C SER A 240 11.37 -20.42 -9.98
N VAL A 241 12.12 -19.86 -9.04
CA VAL A 241 13.58 -20.05 -8.98
C VAL A 241 13.95 -21.50 -8.64
N ALA A 242 13.22 -22.14 -7.74
CA ALA A 242 13.42 -23.55 -7.40
C ALA A 242 13.18 -24.48 -8.60
N LEU A 243 12.18 -24.20 -9.44
CA LEU A 243 11.92 -24.93 -10.68
C LEU A 243 13.04 -24.72 -11.71
N ILE A 244 13.55 -23.49 -11.85
CA ILE A 244 14.72 -23.18 -12.69
C ILE A 244 15.93 -23.98 -12.20
N TYR A 245 16.21 -23.94 -10.90
CA TYR A 245 17.29 -24.71 -10.29
C TYR A 245 17.16 -26.20 -10.59
N ARG A 246 15.97 -26.78 -10.36
CA ARG A 246 15.70 -28.20 -10.63
C ARG A 246 15.94 -28.55 -12.09
N ALA A 247 15.51 -27.70 -13.01
CA ALA A 247 15.72 -27.93 -14.44
C ALA A 247 17.20 -27.89 -14.83
N VAL A 248 17.97 -26.92 -14.31
CA VAL A 248 19.43 -26.85 -14.51
C VAL A 248 20.14 -28.06 -13.88
N TRP A 249 19.69 -28.50 -12.70
CA TRP A 249 20.23 -29.69 -12.04
C TRP A 249 20.02 -30.97 -12.87
N ILE A 250 18.84 -31.15 -13.47
CA ILE A 250 18.57 -32.29 -14.38
C ILE A 250 19.50 -32.23 -15.60
N ILE A 251 19.69 -31.06 -16.22
CA ILE A 251 20.61 -30.90 -17.35
C ILE A 251 22.04 -31.28 -16.94
N ASN A 252 22.50 -30.82 -15.78
CA ASN A 252 23.83 -31.14 -15.28
C ASN A 252 24.01 -32.64 -15.05
N ARG A 253 23.00 -33.31 -14.49
CA ARG A 253 23.02 -34.75 -14.29
C ARG A 253 23.10 -35.51 -15.61
N GLU A 254 22.27 -35.15 -16.59
CA GLU A 254 22.29 -35.77 -17.93
C GLU A 254 23.62 -35.52 -18.63
N LEU A 255 24.19 -34.30 -18.57
CA LEU A 255 25.51 -34.00 -19.12
C LEU A 255 26.61 -34.83 -18.45
N LEU A 256 26.52 -35.05 -17.13
CA LEU A 256 27.49 -35.86 -16.40
C LEU A 256 27.39 -37.35 -16.78
N GLU A 257 26.17 -37.87 -16.94
CA GLU A 257 25.92 -39.24 -17.40
C GLU A 257 26.47 -39.44 -18.83
N LEU A 258 26.24 -38.47 -19.72
CA LEU A 258 26.84 -38.46 -21.06
C LEU A 258 28.37 -38.46 -21.00
N ALA A 259 28.99 -37.66 -20.12
CA ALA A 259 30.44 -37.65 -19.95
C ALA A 259 30.98 -39.03 -19.50
N HIS A 260 30.26 -39.72 -18.61
CA HIS A 260 30.63 -41.07 -18.17
C HIS A 260 30.51 -42.10 -19.28
N GLN A 261 29.43 -42.04 -20.07
CA GLN A 261 29.24 -42.92 -21.23
C GLN A 261 30.38 -42.75 -22.23
N LEU A 262 30.79 -41.52 -22.51
CA LEU A 262 31.90 -41.25 -23.42
C LEU A 262 33.24 -41.76 -22.89
N ASN A 263 33.50 -41.60 -21.59
CA ASN A 263 34.68 -42.18 -20.94
C ASN A 263 34.69 -43.72 -21.01
N SER A 264 33.52 -44.36 -20.96
CA SER A 264 33.36 -45.79 -21.18
C SER A 264 33.41 -46.22 -22.66
N ARG A 265 33.76 -45.30 -23.58
CA ARG A 265 33.85 -45.48 -25.03
C ARG A 265 32.51 -45.84 -25.71
N GLN A 266 31.39 -45.44 -25.13
CA GLN A 266 30.07 -45.56 -25.75
C GLN A 266 29.78 -44.36 -26.67
N THR A 267 29.00 -44.60 -27.73
CA THR A 267 28.60 -43.55 -28.69
C THR A 267 27.51 -42.66 -28.11
N ILE A 268 27.71 -41.34 -28.16
CA ILE A 268 26.70 -40.36 -27.76
C ILE A 268 25.88 -39.90 -28.95
N GLU A 269 24.56 -39.81 -28.78
CA GLU A 269 23.69 -39.17 -29.76
C GLU A 269 23.79 -37.64 -29.72
N PHE A 270 24.21 -37.07 -30.84
CA PHE A 270 24.30 -35.61 -31.05
C PHE A 270 22.97 -34.86 -30.81
N THR A 271 21.84 -35.48 -31.16
CA THR A 271 20.49 -34.94 -30.96
C THR A 271 20.21 -34.65 -29.48
N ARG A 272 20.70 -35.48 -28.57
CA ARG A 272 20.50 -35.34 -27.12
C ARG A 272 21.22 -34.11 -26.57
N VAL A 273 22.48 -33.89 -26.96
CA VAL A 273 23.25 -32.71 -26.56
C VAL A 273 22.62 -31.42 -27.09
N ARG A 274 22.18 -31.43 -28.35
CA ARG A 274 21.48 -30.28 -28.95
C ARG A 274 20.17 -29.96 -28.22
N GLN A 275 19.41 -30.96 -27.80
CA GLN A 275 18.19 -30.77 -26.99
C GLN A 275 18.50 -30.14 -25.62
N LEU A 276 19.55 -30.61 -24.94
CA LEU A 276 19.98 -30.05 -23.66
C LEU A 276 20.41 -28.58 -23.79
N HIS A 277 21.16 -28.24 -24.86
CA HIS A 277 21.53 -26.86 -25.15
C HIS A 277 20.28 -25.98 -25.40
N ALA A 278 19.33 -26.45 -26.21
CA ALA A 278 18.09 -25.72 -26.47
C ALA A 278 17.26 -25.51 -25.19
N LEU A 279 17.19 -26.52 -24.33
CA LEU A 279 16.47 -26.47 -23.06
C LEU A 279 17.14 -25.48 -22.10
N TYR A 280 18.47 -25.50 -21.99
CA TYR A 280 19.23 -24.54 -21.19
C TYR A 280 19.02 -23.09 -21.67
N SER A 281 19.03 -22.87 -22.98
CA SER A 281 18.77 -21.53 -23.57
C SER A 281 17.36 -21.03 -23.21
N ARG A 282 16.34 -21.89 -23.25
CA ARG A 282 14.97 -21.56 -22.83
C ARG A 282 14.90 -21.23 -21.33
N ILE A 283 15.57 -22.00 -20.47
CA ILE A 283 15.64 -21.72 -19.03
C ILE A 283 16.23 -20.35 -18.78
N LEU A 284 17.32 -20.01 -19.48
CA LEU A 284 17.96 -18.72 -19.31
C LEU A 284 17.06 -17.56 -19.75
N GLN A 285 16.34 -17.71 -20.87
CA GLN A 285 15.32 -16.73 -21.28
C GLN A 285 14.21 -16.59 -20.23
N LEU A 286 13.73 -17.70 -19.68
CA LEU A 286 12.72 -17.69 -18.62
C LEU A 286 13.25 -16.97 -17.37
N ASN A 287 14.50 -17.21 -16.97
CA ASN A 287 15.14 -16.50 -15.87
C ASN A 287 15.20 -14.99 -16.10
N THR A 288 15.56 -14.54 -17.32
CA THR A 288 15.60 -13.10 -17.64
C THR A 288 14.22 -12.44 -17.56
N ARG A 289 13.17 -13.14 -18.02
CA ARG A 289 11.79 -12.66 -17.92
C ARG A 289 11.30 -12.64 -16.48
N LEU A 290 11.60 -13.70 -15.71
CA LEU A 290 11.26 -13.77 -14.29
C LEU A 290 11.92 -12.63 -13.52
N THR A 291 13.21 -12.41 -13.74
CA THR A 291 13.94 -11.32 -13.08
C THR A 291 13.34 -9.96 -13.42
N GLY A 292 12.95 -9.72 -14.68
CA GLY A 292 12.32 -8.44 -15.07
C GLY A 292 10.90 -8.21 -14.54
N ILE A 293 10.18 -9.26 -14.11
CA ILE A 293 8.84 -9.13 -13.50
C ILE A 293 8.95 -8.91 -11.98
N TYR A 294 9.94 -9.55 -11.36
CA TYR A 294 10.06 -9.63 -9.90
C TYR A 294 11.16 -8.71 -9.33
N ASP A 295 11.88 -7.95 -10.15
CA ASP A 295 13.01 -7.13 -9.71
C ASP A 295 12.63 -6.07 -8.66
N LEU A 296 11.66 -5.20 -8.95
CA LEU A 296 11.23 -4.13 -8.06
C LEU A 296 10.54 -4.68 -6.79
N PRO A 297 9.57 -5.61 -6.90
CA PRO A 297 8.94 -6.17 -5.71
C PRO A 297 9.92 -6.87 -4.76
N MET A 298 10.88 -7.64 -5.29
CA MET A 298 11.86 -8.35 -4.46
C MET A 298 12.93 -7.40 -3.88
N ALA A 299 13.27 -6.32 -4.58
CA ALA A 299 14.12 -5.26 -4.03
C ALA A 299 13.44 -4.55 -2.85
N LEU A 300 12.16 -4.17 -3.02
CA LEU A 300 11.37 -3.56 -1.95
C LEU A 300 11.17 -4.53 -0.78
N PHE A 301 10.99 -5.83 -1.04
CA PHE A 301 10.94 -6.87 -0.01
C PHE A 301 12.18 -6.93 0.84
N THR A 302 13.33 -7.00 0.18
CA THR A 302 14.61 -7.05 0.85
C THR A 302 14.81 -5.78 1.70
N PHE A 303 14.47 -4.61 1.16
CA PHE A 303 14.57 -3.34 1.89
C PHE A 303 13.63 -3.26 3.10
N MET A 304 12.37 -3.69 2.94
CA MET A 304 11.39 -3.67 4.03
C MET A 304 11.77 -4.60 5.17
N ILE A 305 12.22 -5.82 4.88
CA ILE A 305 12.64 -6.77 5.93
C ILE A 305 13.86 -6.25 6.69
N LEU A 306 14.86 -5.73 5.98
CA LEU A 306 16.06 -5.18 6.61
C LEU A 306 15.72 -3.97 7.50
N THR A 307 14.85 -3.08 7.02
CA THR A 307 14.41 -1.90 7.78
C THR A 307 13.58 -2.31 9.00
N ALA A 308 12.63 -3.24 8.84
CA ALA A 308 11.81 -3.76 9.94
C ALA A 308 12.67 -4.41 11.02
N ASN A 309 13.72 -5.17 10.64
CA ASN A 309 14.65 -5.77 11.59
C ASN A 309 15.46 -4.72 12.35
N ILE A 310 15.98 -3.68 11.68
CA ILE A 310 16.70 -2.58 12.36
C ILE A 310 15.77 -1.90 13.38
N ILE A 311 14.56 -1.54 12.96
CA ILE A 311 13.58 -0.86 13.80
C ILE A 311 13.19 -1.74 15.01
N ALA A 312 12.87 -3.02 14.76
CA ALA A 312 12.46 -3.94 15.82
C ALA A 312 13.56 -4.13 16.87
N VAL A 313 14.81 -4.36 16.44
CA VAL A 313 15.93 -4.55 17.37
C VAL A 313 16.25 -3.26 18.11
N TYR A 314 16.21 -2.10 17.43
CA TYR A 314 16.41 -0.81 18.08
C TYR A 314 15.37 -0.58 19.18
N TYR A 315 14.08 -0.76 18.89
CA TYR A 315 13.03 -0.63 19.89
C TYR A 315 13.20 -1.62 21.03
N PHE A 316 13.59 -2.87 20.75
CA PHE A 316 13.87 -3.85 21.79
C PHE A 316 15.03 -3.43 22.71
N ILE A 317 16.09 -2.84 22.16
CA ILE A 317 17.23 -2.33 22.95
C ILE A 317 16.80 -1.14 23.83
N VAL A 318 16.09 -0.16 23.26
CA VAL A 318 15.57 0.99 24.02
C VAL A 318 14.65 0.53 25.14
N PHE A 319 13.79 -0.44 24.84
CA PHE A 319 12.85 -1.05 25.77
C PHE A 319 13.52 -1.69 26.99
N THR A 320 14.56 -2.49 26.72
CA THR A 320 15.21 -3.32 27.73
C THR A 320 16.29 -2.58 28.50
N ILE A 321 17.12 -1.81 27.79
CA ILE A 321 18.31 -1.18 28.37
C ILE A 321 18.00 0.25 28.80
N SER A 322 17.48 1.09 27.89
CA SER A 322 17.26 2.51 28.16
C SER A 322 16.12 2.72 29.18
N LEU A 323 15.07 1.90 29.11
CA LEU A 323 13.87 2.05 29.94
C LEU A 323 13.81 1.04 31.11
N LYS A 324 14.81 0.16 31.25
CA LYS A 324 15.02 -0.81 32.35
C LYS A 324 13.78 -1.62 32.74
N GLN A 325 12.97 -2.00 31.76
CA GLN A 325 11.75 -2.72 32.05
C GLN A 325 11.91 -4.23 32.10
N GLU A 326 11.09 -4.83 32.96
CA GLU A 326 10.96 -6.28 33.02
C GLU A 326 10.31 -6.81 31.74
N ILE A 327 11.09 -7.58 31.00
CA ILE A 327 10.65 -8.29 29.81
C ILE A 327 9.73 -9.43 30.22
N THR A 328 8.49 -9.42 29.74
CA THR A 328 7.63 -10.60 29.88
C THR A 328 8.10 -11.70 28.92
N VAL A 329 8.00 -12.96 29.35
CA VAL A 329 8.40 -14.12 28.52
C VAL A 329 7.69 -14.11 27.16
N MET A 330 6.43 -13.70 27.11
CA MET A 330 5.66 -13.59 25.86
C MET A 330 6.21 -12.54 24.90
N LEU A 331 6.62 -11.37 25.40
CA LEU A 331 7.22 -10.32 24.57
C LEU A 331 8.58 -10.76 24.02
N LEU A 332 9.41 -11.40 24.86
CA LEU A 332 10.68 -11.96 24.43
C LEU A 332 10.48 -13.02 23.34
N LEU A 333 9.55 -13.95 23.56
CA LEU A 333 9.27 -15.02 22.61
C LEU A 333 8.76 -14.46 21.28
N GLY A 334 7.83 -13.50 21.31
CA GLY A 334 7.28 -12.86 20.12
C GLY A 334 8.33 -12.08 19.32
N PHE A 335 9.19 -11.34 20.01
CA PHE A 335 10.31 -10.63 19.39
C PHE A 335 11.30 -11.60 18.74
N VAL A 336 11.77 -12.61 19.47
CA VAL A 336 12.70 -13.62 18.96
C VAL A 336 12.09 -14.36 17.76
N LEU A 337 10.83 -14.76 17.85
CA LEU A 337 10.13 -15.45 16.76
C LEU A 337 10.06 -14.57 15.51
N THR A 338 9.67 -13.31 15.65
CA THR A 338 9.57 -12.37 14.51
C THR A 338 10.93 -12.15 13.86
N LEU A 339 11.97 -11.97 14.66
CA LEU A 339 13.33 -11.73 14.19
C LEU A 339 13.89 -12.97 13.48
N VAL A 340 13.68 -14.17 14.05
CA VAL A 340 14.09 -15.44 13.43
C VAL A 340 13.38 -15.65 12.09
N VAL A 341 12.06 -15.45 12.03
CA VAL A 341 11.29 -15.59 10.80
C VAL A 341 11.80 -14.63 9.72
N ASN A 342 11.99 -13.34 10.05
CA ASN A 342 12.47 -12.36 9.09
C ASN A 342 13.90 -12.68 8.57
N ILE A 343 14.79 -13.16 9.44
CA ILE A 343 16.14 -13.58 9.03
C ILE A 343 16.06 -14.82 8.12
N LEU A 344 15.23 -15.79 8.47
CA LEU A 344 15.05 -17.01 7.66
C LEU A 344 14.45 -16.69 6.28
N ASP A 345 13.47 -15.80 6.20
CA ASP A 345 12.84 -15.38 4.94
C ASP A 345 13.85 -14.64 4.05
N PHE A 346 14.59 -13.69 4.63
CA PHE A 346 15.67 -12.99 3.93
C PHE A 346 16.74 -13.97 3.42
N TRP A 347 17.21 -14.88 4.27
CA TRP A 347 18.27 -15.81 3.92
C TRP A 347 17.80 -16.86 2.90
N SER A 348 16.55 -17.32 2.98
CA SER A 348 15.96 -18.25 2.02
C SER A 348 15.89 -17.64 0.63
N CYS A 349 15.52 -16.36 0.52
CA CYS A 349 15.51 -15.64 -0.75
C CYS A 349 16.89 -15.62 -1.41
N ILE A 350 17.94 -15.39 -0.63
CA ILE A 350 19.31 -15.32 -1.15
C ILE A 350 19.82 -16.72 -1.48
N SER A 351 19.57 -17.69 -0.61
CA SER A 351 20.05 -19.07 -0.75
C SER A 351 19.50 -19.76 -2.00
N ILE A 352 18.22 -19.58 -2.31
CA ILE A 352 17.60 -20.20 -3.49
C ILE A 352 18.18 -19.61 -4.79
N CYS A 353 18.40 -18.30 -4.84
CA CYS A 353 19.04 -17.62 -5.97
C CYS A 353 20.50 -18.06 -6.16
N GLU A 354 21.28 -18.11 -5.08
CA GLU A 354 22.67 -18.58 -5.09
C GLU A 354 22.76 -20.04 -5.55
N LEU A 355 21.85 -20.89 -5.10
CA LEU A 355 21.81 -22.31 -5.47
C LEU A 355 21.59 -22.48 -6.99
N ALA A 356 20.65 -21.72 -7.56
CA ALA A 356 20.41 -21.71 -9.00
C ALA A 356 21.62 -21.19 -9.79
N GLU A 357 22.29 -20.13 -9.32
CA GLU A 357 23.50 -19.61 -9.95
C GLU A 357 24.65 -20.62 -9.89
N ARG A 358 24.88 -21.27 -8.73
CA ARG A 358 25.92 -22.30 -8.58
C ARG A 358 25.69 -23.49 -9.49
N ALA A 359 24.44 -23.95 -9.61
CA ALA A 359 24.09 -25.02 -10.54
C ALA A 359 24.43 -24.64 -12.00
N SER A 360 24.12 -23.42 -12.41
CA SER A 360 24.47 -22.90 -13.75
C SER A 360 25.99 -22.83 -13.98
N ARG A 361 26.76 -22.42 -12.97
CA ARG A 361 28.24 -22.45 -13.04
C ARG A 361 28.77 -23.88 -13.17
N GLY A 362 28.15 -24.83 -12.47
CA GLY A 362 28.44 -26.26 -12.59
C GLY A 362 28.31 -26.80 -14.02
N THR A 363 27.31 -26.33 -14.77
CA THR A 363 27.11 -26.73 -16.18
C THR A 363 28.34 -26.46 -17.03
N SER A 364 28.94 -25.26 -16.90
CA SER A 364 30.15 -24.89 -17.65
C SER A 364 31.36 -25.74 -17.24
N MET A 365 31.47 -26.10 -15.96
CA MET A 365 32.55 -26.97 -15.49
C MET A 365 32.41 -28.40 -16.05
N ILE A 366 31.18 -28.94 -16.10
CA ILE A 366 30.91 -30.26 -16.68
C ILE A 366 31.23 -30.27 -18.18
N LEU A 367 30.86 -29.21 -18.91
CA LEU A 367 31.16 -29.11 -20.35
C LEU A 367 32.67 -29.10 -20.65
N LYS A 368 33.51 -28.57 -19.75
CA LYS A 368 34.98 -28.65 -19.87
C LYS A 368 35.54 -30.07 -19.76
N LEU A 369 34.82 -31.01 -19.16
CA LEU A 369 35.26 -32.41 -19.10
C LEU A 369 35.20 -33.07 -20.48
N PHE A 370 34.33 -32.59 -21.37
CA PHE A 370 34.24 -33.12 -22.72
C PHE A 370 35.41 -32.69 -23.60
N SER A 371 35.94 -31.47 -23.41
CA SER A 371 37.08 -30.98 -24.20
C SER A 371 38.38 -31.75 -23.94
N THR A 372 38.45 -32.51 -22.84
CA THR A 372 39.60 -33.38 -22.53
C THR A 372 39.54 -34.77 -23.18
N ILE A 373 38.43 -35.14 -23.81
CA ILE A 373 38.23 -36.48 -24.38
C ILE A 373 38.58 -36.45 -25.88
N THR A 374 39.60 -37.21 -26.27
CA THR A 374 40.18 -37.21 -27.64
C THR A 374 39.34 -37.91 -28.71
N LEU A 375 38.24 -38.56 -28.33
CA LEU A 375 37.46 -39.48 -29.18
C LEU A 375 36.11 -38.91 -29.67
N LEU A 376 35.96 -37.59 -29.69
CA LEU A 376 34.72 -36.95 -30.13
C LEU A 376 34.59 -36.82 -31.65
N ASP A 377 33.38 -37.10 -32.16
CA ASP A 377 32.97 -36.68 -33.50
C ASP A 377 33.06 -35.14 -33.62
N VAL A 378 33.57 -34.64 -34.75
CA VAL A 378 33.78 -33.21 -35.03
C VAL A 378 32.50 -32.41 -34.85
N ARG A 379 31.35 -32.96 -35.30
CA ARG A 379 30.04 -32.29 -35.15
C ARG A 379 29.59 -32.19 -33.71
N LEU A 380 29.83 -33.24 -32.91
CA LEU A 380 29.52 -33.27 -31.49
C LEU A 380 30.42 -32.32 -30.72
N ASN A 381 31.72 -32.30 -31.04
CA ASN A 381 32.69 -31.40 -30.42
C ASN A 381 32.29 -29.94 -30.64
N HIS A 382 31.96 -29.58 -31.88
CA HIS A 382 31.58 -28.20 -32.20
C HIS A 382 30.31 -27.75 -31.45
N CYS A 383 29.31 -28.64 -31.29
CA CYS A 383 28.11 -28.33 -30.53
C CYS A 383 28.34 -28.21 -29.02
N LEU A 384 29.29 -28.97 -28.47
CA LEU A 384 29.67 -28.85 -27.06
C LEU A 384 30.49 -27.59 -26.81
N ASP A 385 31.37 -27.22 -27.74
CA ASP A 385 32.10 -25.96 -27.70
C ASP A 385 31.14 -24.75 -27.77
N ASP A 386 30.16 -24.78 -28.68
CA ASP A 386 29.12 -23.77 -28.77
C ASP A 386 28.30 -23.67 -27.48
N PHE A 387 27.95 -24.82 -26.89
CA PHE A 387 27.20 -24.86 -25.64
C PHE A 387 28.05 -24.33 -24.47
N ALA A 388 29.32 -24.72 -24.37
CA ALA A 388 30.25 -24.24 -23.36
C ALA A 388 30.47 -22.73 -23.48
N MET A 389 30.63 -22.24 -24.71
CA MET A 389 30.75 -20.82 -25.01
C MET A 389 29.48 -20.07 -24.60
N PHE A 390 28.30 -20.60 -24.96
CA PHE A 390 27.01 -20.02 -24.56
C PHE A 390 26.87 -19.91 -23.04
N CYS A 391 27.19 -20.97 -22.29
CA CYS A 391 27.17 -20.98 -20.82
C CYS A 391 28.20 -20.00 -20.22
N SER A 392 29.35 -19.82 -20.87
CA SER A 392 30.40 -18.91 -20.39
C SER A 392 30.00 -17.43 -20.54
N LEU A 393 29.36 -17.10 -21.66
CA LEU A 393 28.89 -15.76 -22.02
C LEU A 393 27.63 -15.38 -21.27
N ARG A 394 26.69 -16.33 -21.11
CA ARG A 394 25.40 -16.09 -20.48
C ARG A 394 25.22 -16.92 -19.22
N ARG A 395 25.38 -16.24 -18.08
CA ARG A 395 25.26 -16.83 -16.75
C ARG A 395 23.89 -16.54 -16.16
N LEU A 396 23.36 -17.53 -15.43
CA LEU A 396 22.16 -17.35 -14.65
C LEU A 396 22.48 -16.44 -13.47
N ARG A 397 21.92 -15.23 -13.48
CA ARG A 397 22.10 -14.22 -12.44
C ARG A 397 20.76 -13.57 -12.15
N PHE A 398 20.55 -13.21 -10.89
CA PHE A 398 19.40 -12.46 -10.41
C PHE A 398 19.86 -11.04 -10.11
N LEU A 399 19.58 -10.11 -11.02
CA LEU A 399 19.92 -8.70 -10.90
C LEU A 399 18.66 -7.93 -10.53
N TYR A 400 18.59 -7.39 -9.33
CA TYR A 400 17.43 -6.61 -8.90
C TYR A 400 17.62 -5.13 -9.26
N CYS A 401 16.70 -4.61 -10.06
CA CYS A 401 16.62 -3.22 -10.54
C CYS A 401 17.90 -2.67 -11.16
N GLY A 402 18.80 -3.53 -11.65
CA GLY A 402 20.13 -3.12 -12.11
C GLY A 402 21.10 -2.69 -10.98
N LEU A 403 20.68 -2.77 -9.72
CA LEU A 403 21.43 -2.25 -8.57
C LEU A 403 22.43 -3.25 -8.01
N TYR A 404 21.99 -4.49 -7.78
CA TYR A 404 22.85 -5.51 -7.18
C TYR A 404 22.45 -6.93 -7.60
N TYR A 405 23.45 -7.82 -7.57
CA TYR A 405 23.24 -9.26 -7.77
C TYR A 405 22.90 -9.92 -6.44
N VAL A 406 21.88 -10.78 -6.46
CA VAL A 406 21.48 -11.56 -5.29
C VAL A 406 22.41 -12.76 -5.15
N ASN A 407 23.34 -12.68 -4.20
CA ASN A 407 24.25 -13.75 -3.83
C ASN A 407 24.56 -13.70 -2.34
N ASN A 408 25.17 -14.76 -1.81
CA ASN A 408 25.48 -14.83 -0.37
C ASN A 408 26.39 -13.70 0.11
N ALA A 409 27.31 -13.24 -0.75
CA ALA A 409 28.22 -12.15 -0.41
C ALA A 409 27.47 -10.82 -0.22
N MET A 410 26.51 -10.53 -1.10
CA MET A 410 25.65 -9.35 -0.99
C MET A 410 24.73 -9.46 0.23
N GLY A 411 24.15 -10.65 0.48
CA GLY A 411 23.35 -10.91 1.67
C GLY A 411 24.11 -10.64 2.96
N PHE A 412 25.35 -11.11 3.05
CA PHE A 412 26.22 -10.85 4.19
C PHE A 412 26.53 -9.35 4.35
N ARG A 413 26.84 -8.64 3.26
CA ARG A 413 27.06 -7.18 3.29
C ARG A 413 25.83 -6.43 3.80
N MET A 414 24.64 -6.82 3.38
CA MET A 414 23.39 -6.23 3.85
C MET A 414 23.18 -6.46 5.35
N LEU A 415 23.44 -7.68 5.84
CA LEU A 415 23.34 -8.01 7.26
C LEU A 415 24.34 -7.19 8.10
N VAL A 416 25.60 -7.10 7.66
CA VAL A 416 26.62 -6.26 8.30
C VAL A 416 26.18 -4.80 8.33
N SER A 417 25.66 -4.27 7.22
CA SER A 417 25.10 -2.90 7.18
C SER A 417 23.98 -2.71 8.19
N CYS A 418 23.05 -3.67 8.33
CA CYS A 418 22.00 -3.60 9.35
C CYS A 418 22.56 -3.53 10.77
N VAL A 419 23.57 -4.36 11.09
CA VAL A 419 24.23 -4.32 12.40
C VAL A 419 24.94 -2.98 12.61
N LEU A 420 25.61 -2.44 11.60
CA LEU A 420 26.27 -1.14 11.68
C LEU A 420 25.26 0.01 11.90
N TYR A 421 24.14 0.00 11.17
CA TYR A 421 23.07 0.98 11.38
C TYR A 421 22.45 0.87 12.78
N LEU A 422 22.26 -0.36 13.26
CA LEU A 422 21.77 -0.59 14.61
C LEU A 422 22.75 -0.07 15.66
N LEU A 423 24.04 -0.41 15.55
CA LEU A 423 25.08 0.10 16.45
C LEU A 423 25.11 1.62 16.45
N TRP A 424 24.99 2.23 15.28
CA TRP A 424 24.93 3.68 15.15
C TRP A 424 23.70 4.27 15.85
N LEU A 425 22.52 3.68 15.67
CA LEU A 425 21.28 4.11 16.35
C LEU A 425 21.37 3.95 17.87
N VAL A 426 21.94 2.85 18.35
CA VAL A 426 22.12 2.59 19.79
C VAL A 426 23.11 3.57 20.40
N GLN A 427 24.26 3.80 19.75
CA GLN A 427 25.23 4.82 20.18
C GLN A 427 24.61 6.22 20.16
N TYR A 428 23.75 6.51 19.19
CA TYR A 428 23.01 7.75 19.13
C TYR A 428 22.08 7.91 20.33
N ASP A 429 21.32 6.88 20.71
CA ASP A 429 20.43 6.90 21.87
C ASP A 429 21.21 7.11 23.17
N PHE A 430 22.27 6.32 23.41
CA PHE A 430 23.11 6.44 24.61
C PHE A 430 23.81 7.79 24.78
N ARG A 431 24.11 8.51 23.69
CA ARG A 431 24.70 9.85 23.78
C ARG A 431 23.66 10.97 23.98
N ASN A 432 22.37 10.70 23.80
CA ASN A 432 21.28 11.67 24.01
C ASN A 432 20.43 11.38 25.26
N LEU A 433 20.62 10.24 25.92
CA LEU A 433 20.19 9.95 27.29
C LEU A 433 21.15 10.62 28.28
#